data_AF-W1QDE3-F1
#
_entry.id   AF-W1QDE3-F1
#
_cell.length_a   1.000
_cell.length_b   1.000
_cell.length_c   1.000
_cell.angle_alpha   90.00
_cell.angle_beta   90.00
_cell.angle_gamma   90.00
#
_symmetry.space_group_name_H-M   'P 1'
#
loop_
_entity.id
_entity.type
_entity.pdbx_description
1 polymer ?
#
loop_
_entity_poly.entity_id
_entity_poly.type
_entity_poly.pdbx_seq_one_letter_code
_entity_poly.pdbx_strand_id
1 'polypeptide(L)'
;MAILSSNLVNSIRVAFYAFVSYLLLTDPKSVLEYEGLIILASSMNMPLLLTTEGSSIYGALALLLFMTALSDLVPLLDGNHGYFEATIPTRLLVHFALVFYSYMGGNPIISNSLIFGYCFMEIWFSVLIFSSLREEKVERAKNEQKRALELKDKYERGELNEEEEEKLTKDLQEIEMKKIMREFEDK
;
A
#
# COMPACT_ATOMS: atom_id res chain seq x y z
N MET A 1 13.52 1.45 14.14
CA MET A 1 13.88 2.42 13.10
C MET A 1 13.41 1.81 11.80
N ALA A 2 12.44 2.43 11.12
CA ALA A 2 12.06 1.96 9.81
C ALA A 2 13.26 2.12 8.85
N ILE A 3 13.71 1.03 8.24
CA ILE A 3 14.87 1.05 7.34
C ILE A 3 14.52 1.84 6.05
N LEU A 4 13.23 1.89 5.69
CA LEU A 4 12.71 2.62 4.53
C LEU A 4 11.37 3.27 4.89
N SER A 5 11.22 4.55 4.53
CA SER A 5 9.95 5.28 4.69
C SER A 5 8.88 4.72 3.74
N SER A 6 7.64 4.62 4.23
CA SER A 6 6.47 4.16 3.45
C SER A 6 6.29 4.98 2.16
N ASN A 7 6.51 6.30 2.23
CA ASN A 7 6.41 7.21 1.10
C ASN A 7 7.46 6.91 0.02
N LEU A 8 8.67 6.52 0.41
CA LEU A 8 9.75 6.20 -0.53
C LEU A 8 9.47 4.87 -1.24
N VAL A 9 9.04 3.85 -0.50
CA VAL A 9 8.67 2.55 -1.10
C VAL A 9 7.50 2.73 -2.06
N ASN A 10 6.49 3.51 -1.70
CA ASN A 10 5.35 3.77 -2.56
C ASN A 10 5.73 4.61 -3.80
N SER A 11 6.63 5.59 -3.65
CA SER A 11 7.20 6.33 -4.80
C SER A 11 7.91 5.40 -5.79
N ILE A 12 8.74 4.48 -5.28
CA ILE A 12 9.45 3.49 -6.10
C ILE A 12 8.45 2.59 -6.84
N ARG A 13 7.40 2.15 -6.14
CA ARG A 13 6.34 1.32 -6.73
C ARG A 13 5.60 2.05 -7.86
N VAL A 14 5.20 3.30 -7.66
CA VAL A 14 4.54 4.12 -8.69
C VAL A 14 5.45 4.31 -9.90
N ALA A 15 6.73 4.65 -9.68
CA ALA A 15 7.71 4.79 -10.74
C ALA A 15 7.92 3.48 -11.51
N PHE A 16 7.97 2.34 -10.81
CA PHE A 16 8.08 1.02 -11.41
C PHE A 16 6.89 0.70 -12.31
N TYR A 17 5.65 0.93 -11.87
CA TYR A 17 4.47 0.67 -12.72
C TYR A 17 4.36 1.62 -13.90
N ALA A 18 4.71 2.89 -13.73
CA ALA A 18 4.79 3.82 -14.85
C ALA A 18 5.82 3.36 -15.89
N PHE A 19 6.99 2.88 -15.44
CA PHE A 19 8.04 2.38 -16.31
C PHE A 19 7.64 1.08 -17.03
N VAL A 20 7.08 0.10 -16.34
CA VAL A 20 6.60 -1.15 -16.95
C VAL A 20 5.45 -0.88 -17.93
N SER A 21 4.53 0.02 -17.58
CA SER A 21 3.47 0.46 -18.50
C SER A 21 4.06 1.07 -19.77
N TYR A 22 5.09 1.91 -19.65
CA TYR A 22 5.76 2.50 -20.80
C TYR A 22 6.44 1.43 -21.68
N LEU A 23 7.12 0.45 -21.07
CA LEU A 23 7.73 -0.66 -21.81
C LEU A 23 6.69 -1.51 -22.54
N LEU A 24 5.56 -1.83 -21.89
CA LEU A 24 4.49 -2.60 -22.55
C LEU A 24 3.89 -1.89 -23.78
N LEU A 25 3.90 -0.55 -23.81
CA LEU A 25 3.43 0.25 -24.95
C LEU A 25 4.47 0.38 -26.06
N THR A 26 5.75 0.41 -25.72
CA THR A 26 6.84 0.67 -26.69
C THR A 26 7.50 -0.60 -27.20
N ASP A 27 7.83 -1.53 -26.31
CA ASP A 27 8.38 -2.83 -26.64
C ASP A 27 7.95 -3.89 -25.61
N PRO A 28 6.80 -4.57 -25.84
CA PRO A 28 6.30 -5.57 -24.91
C PRO A 28 7.22 -6.79 -24.79
N LYS A 29 8.13 -7.01 -25.76
CA LYS A 29 9.10 -8.11 -25.72
C LYS A 29 10.02 -7.99 -24.53
N SER A 30 10.52 -6.78 -24.26
CA SER A 30 11.38 -6.48 -23.12
C SER A 30 10.78 -6.88 -21.76
N VAL A 31 9.45 -6.87 -21.62
CA VAL A 31 8.76 -7.26 -20.38
C VAL A 31 8.44 -8.75 -20.36
N LEU A 32 7.96 -9.31 -21.47
CA LEU A 32 7.51 -10.71 -21.56
C LEU A 32 8.68 -11.70 -21.59
N GLU A 33 9.78 -11.33 -22.23
CA GLU A 33 10.98 -12.15 -22.38
C GLU A 33 12.00 -11.89 -21.26
N TYR A 34 11.62 -11.12 -20.24
CA TYR A 34 12.45 -10.91 -19.07
C TYR A 34 12.68 -12.23 -18.32
N GLU A 35 13.94 -12.63 -18.16
CA GLU A 35 14.32 -13.92 -17.56
C GLU A 35 13.70 -14.12 -16.17
N GLY A 36 13.63 -13.07 -15.35
CA GLY A 36 13.01 -13.14 -14.03
C GLY A 36 11.52 -13.47 -14.10
N LEU A 37 10.80 -12.93 -15.09
CA LEU A 37 9.38 -13.25 -15.30
C LEU A 37 9.21 -14.69 -15.76
N ILE A 38 10.06 -15.15 -16.70
CA ILE A 38 10.03 -16.51 -17.23
C ILE A 38 10.30 -17.53 -16.12
N ILE A 39 11.35 -17.32 -15.31
CA ILE A 39 11.71 -18.22 -14.21
C ILE A 39 10.58 -18.27 -13.18
N LEU A 40 10.03 -17.12 -12.80
CA LEU A 40 8.94 -17.03 -11.84
C LEU A 40 7.68 -17.75 -12.34
N ALA A 41 7.27 -17.50 -13.59
CA ALA A 41 6.11 -18.13 -14.19
C ALA A 41 6.31 -19.64 -14.39
N SER A 42 7.49 -20.06 -14.84
CA SER A 42 7.84 -21.48 -15.04
C SER A 42 7.86 -22.24 -13.72
N SER A 43 8.33 -21.60 -12.64
CA SER A 43 8.34 -22.19 -11.29
C SER A 43 6.92 -22.48 -10.79
N MET A 44 5.93 -21.71 -11.24
CA MET A 44 4.53 -21.86 -10.89
C MET A 44 3.73 -22.63 -11.96
N ASN A 45 4.42 -23.18 -12.96
CA ASN A 45 3.83 -23.88 -14.10
C ASN A 45 2.75 -23.07 -14.84
N MET A 46 2.94 -21.75 -14.92
CA MET A 46 2.02 -20.84 -15.60
C MET A 46 2.32 -20.80 -17.10
N PRO A 47 1.31 -20.67 -17.98
CA PRO A 47 1.54 -20.60 -19.41
C PRO A 47 2.30 -19.30 -19.75
N LEU A 48 3.42 -19.46 -20.44
CA LEU A 48 4.25 -18.36 -20.89
C LEU A 48 3.55 -17.67 -22.06
N LEU A 49 3.26 -16.39 -21.89
CA LEU A 49 2.67 -15.58 -22.94
C LEU A 49 3.79 -15.13 -23.89
N LEU A 50 3.91 -15.80 -25.03
CA LEU A 50 4.85 -15.40 -26.08
C LEU A 50 4.32 -14.17 -26.83
N THR A 51 5.24 -13.36 -27.32
CA THR A 51 4.94 -12.10 -28.00
C THR A 51 4.18 -12.39 -29.30
N THR A 52 2.88 -12.07 -29.31
CA THR A 52 2.05 -12.15 -30.52
C THR A 52 1.85 -10.73 -31.04
N GLU A 53 2.29 -10.47 -32.27
CA GLU A 53 2.14 -9.15 -32.89
C GLU A 53 0.65 -8.75 -32.91
N GLY A 54 0.34 -7.57 -32.37
CA GLY A 54 -1.01 -7.01 -32.40
C GLY A 54 -1.98 -7.47 -31.30
N SER A 55 -1.51 -8.16 -30.24
CA SER A 55 -2.40 -8.51 -29.13
C SER A 55 -2.83 -7.26 -28.33
N SER A 56 -4.14 -7.02 -28.23
CA SER A 56 -4.69 -5.88 -27.47
C SER A 56 -4.51 -6.01 -25.94
N ILE A 57 -4.09 -7.18 -25.46
CA ILE A 57 -3.91 -7.48 -24.04
C ILE A 57 -2.80 -6.63 -23.44
N TYR A 58 -1.71 -6.39 -24.18
CA TYR A 58 -0.58 -5.60 -23.70
C TYR A 58 -0.95 -4.13 -23.46
N GLY A 59 -1.70 -3.54 -24.41
CA GLY A 59 -2.19 -2.17 -24.28
C GLY A 59 -3.20 -2.02 -23.15
N ALA A 60 -4.11 -2.98 -22.99
CA ALA A 60 -5.06 -2.99 -21.88
C ALA A 60 -4.35 -3.08 -20.53
N LEU A 61 -3.36 -3.97 -20.40
CA LEU A 61 -2.60 -4.13 -19.15
C LEU A 61 -1.72 -2.91 -18.86
N ALA A 62 -1.08 -2.34 -19.87
CA ALA A 62 -0.34 -1.08 -19.72
C ALA A 62 -1.24 0.03 -19.20
N LEU A 63 -2.43 0.21 -19.78
CA LEU A 63 -3.38 1.22 -19.33
C LEU A 63 -3.84 0.97 -17.89
N LEU A 64 -4.09 -0.28 -17.50
CA LEU A 64 -4.41 -0.62 -16.11
C LEU A 64 -3.26 -0.28 -15.15
N LEU A 65 -2.01 -0.62 -15.49
CA LEU A 65 -0.82 -0.28 -14.69
C LEU A 65 -0.62 1.23 -14.57
N PHE A 66 -0.86 1.97 -15.65
CA PHE A 66 -0.77 3.42 -15.63
C PHE A 66 -1.85 4.05 -14.74
N MET A 67 -3.09 3.55 -14.83
CA MET A 67 -4.19 4.04 -14.00
C MET A 67 -3.98 3.72 -12.52
N THR A 68 -3.42 2.56 -12.18
CA THR A 68 -3.08 2.25 -10.78
C THR A 68 -1.94 3.13 -10.27
N ALA A 69 -0.90 3.37 -11.08
CA ALA A 69 0.17 4.30 -10.74
C ALA A 69 -0.36 5.73 -10.50
N LEU A 70 -1.27 6.21 -11.35
CA LEU A 70 -1.87 7.55 -11.21
C LEU A 70 -2.80 7.64 -9.98
N SER A 71 -3.58 6.59 -9.72
CA SER A 71 -4.48 6.53 -8.55
C SER A 71 -3.72 6.61 -7.23
N ASP A 72 -2.49 6.10 -7.16
CA ASP A 72 -1.67 6.17 -5.96
C ASP A 72 -0.79 7.41 -5.89
N LEU A 73 -0.53 8.05 -7.03
CA LEU A 73 0.22 9.30 -7.10
C LEU A 73 -0.51 10.44 -6.38
N VAL A 74 -1.83 10.53 -6.52
CA VAL A 74 -2.63 11.61 -5.90
C VAL A 74 -2.56 11.56 -4.36
N PRO A 75 -2.86 10.44 -3.68
CA PRO A 75 -2.74 10.34 -2.22
C PRO A 75 -1.30 10.48 -1.72
N LEU A 76 -0.31 10.10 -2.55
CA LEU A 76 1.11 10.25 -2.22
C LEU A 76 1.53 11.72 -2.19
N LEU A 77 1.03 12.54 -3.12
CA LEU A 77 1.27 13.99 -3.13
C LEU A 77 0.57 14.72 -1.97
N ASP A 78 -0.59 14.22 -1.54
CA ASP A 78 -1.35 14.74 -0.40
C ASP A 78 -0.77 14.31 0.96
N GLY A 79 0.15 13.33 0.98
CA GLY A 79 0.71 12.80 2.24
C GLY A 79 -0.32 12.07 3.10
N ASN A 80 -1.38 11.54 2.49
CA ASN A 80 -2.49 10.93 3.22
C ASN A 80 -2.14 9.50 3.67
N HIS A 81 -1.52 9.38 4.84
CA HIS A 81 -1.14 8.09 5.43
C HIS A 81 -2.35 7.18 5.73
N GLY A 82 -3.51 7.76 6.08
CA GLY A 82 -4.72 7.00 6.39
C GLY A 82 -5.28 6.23 5.19
N TYR A 83 -5.19 6.83 4.00
CA TYR A 83 -5.57 6.17 2.74
C TYR A 83 -4.75 4.89 2.51
N PHE A 84 -3.43 4.97 2.68
CA PHE A 84 -2.54 3.83 2.45
C PHE A 84 -2.71 2.73 3.51
N GLU A 85 -2.99 3.10 4.77
CA GLU A 85 -3.26 2.13 5.84
C GLU A 85 -4.49 1.25 5.54
N ALA A 86 -5.54 1.80 4.91
CA ALA A 86 -6.74 1.03 4.55
C ALA A 86 -6.63 0.32 3.18
N THR A 87 -6.02 0.99 2.21
CA THR A 87 -6.01 0.53 0.80
C THR A 87 -5.00 -0.58 0.55
N ILE A 88 -3.85 -0.57 1.22
CA ILE A 88 -2.80 -1.57 0.98
C ILE A 88 -3.19 -2.98 1.44
N PRO A 89 -3.71 -3.21 2.66
CA PRO A 89 -4.09 -4.57 3.07
C PRO A 89 -5.26 -5.10 2.23
N THR A 90 -6.22 -4.25 1.85
CA THR A 90 -7.33 -4.65 0.98
C THR A 90 -6.83 -5.03 -0.42
N ARG A 91 -5.92 -4.23 -1.00
CA ARG A 91 -5.28 -4.53 -2.29
C ARG A 91 -4.46 -5.81 -2.24
N LEU A 92 -3.73 -6.05 -1.16
CA LEU A 92 -2.98 -7.29 -0.95
C LEU A 92 -3.90 -8.52 -1.00
N LEU A 93 -5.04 -8.48 -0.31
CA LEU A 93 -6.03 -9.58 -0.32
C LEU A 93 -6.58 -9.85 -1.72
N VAL A 94 -6.91 -8.80 -2.47
CA VAL A 94 -7.41 -8.93 -3.85
C VAL A 94 -6.36 -9.59 -4.75
N HIS A 95 -5.09 -9.20 -4.65
CA HIS A 95 -4.04 -9.79 -5.47
C HIS A 95 -3.70 -11.23 -5.07
N PHE A 96 -3.76 -11.57 -3.77
CA PHE A 96 -3.67 -12.97 -3.35
C PHE A 96 -4.79 -13.83 -3.93
N ALA A 97 -6.03 -13.33 -3.90
CA ALA A 97 -7.16 -14.02 -4.51
C ALA A 97 -6.98 -14.18 -6.03
N LEU A 98 -6.46 -13.16 -6.70
CA LEU A 98 -6.19 -13.19 -8.14
C LEU A 98 -5.07 -14.18 -8.50
N VAL A 99 -4.00 -14.25 -7.71
CA VAL A 99 -2.93 -15.26 -7.86
C VAL A 99 -3.49 -16.66 -7.66
N PHE A 100 -4.29 -16.86 -6.62
CA PHE A 100 -4.93 -18.15 -6.34
C PHE A 100 -5.84 -18.58 -7.49
N TYR A 101 -6.65 -17.67 -8.02
CA TYR A 101 -7.50 -17.93 -9.18
C TYR A 101 -6.66 -18.24 -10.44
N SER A 102 -5.60 -17.47 -10.66
CA SER A 102 -4.70 -17.66 -11.79
C SER A 102 -4.05 -19.05 -11.76
N TYR A 103 -3.66 -19.50 -10.55
CA TYR A 103 -3.10 -20.83 -10.31
C TYR A 103 -4.09 -21.97 -10.54
N MET A 104 -5.37 -21.78 -10.24
CA MET A 104 -6.41 -22.79 -10.53
C MET A 104 -6.65 -23.02 -12.03
N GLY A 105 -6.05 -22.20 -12.91
CA GLY A 105 -6.01 -22.46 -14.35
C GLY A 105 -7.36 -22.25 -15.06
N GLY A 106 -8.23 -21.40 -14.52
CA GLY A 106 -9.60 -21.25 -15.02
C GLY A 106 -9.71 -20.67 -16.43
N ASN A 107 -8.97 -19.59 -16.75
CA ASN A 107 -9.07 -18.91 -18.03
C ASN A 107 -7.69 -18.42 -18.50
N PRO A 108 -7.19 -18.82 -19.70
CA PRO A 108 -5.87 -18.43 -20.18
C PRO A 108 -5.70 -16.91 -20.37
N ILE A 109 -6.78 -16.14 -20.47
CA ILE A 109 -6.74 -14.68 -20.53
C ILE A 109 -6.26 -14.09 -19.18
N ILE A 110 -6.62 -14.74 -18.06
CA ILE A 110 -6.29 -14.28 -16.71
C ILE A 110 -5.10 -15.07 -16.14
N SER A 111 -5.09 -16.38 -16.38
CA SER A 111 -4.03 -17.31 -15.97
C SER A 111 -2.88 -17.29 -16.97
N ASN A 112 -2.08 -16.22 -16.96
CA ASN A 112 -0.87 -16.12 -17.79
C ASN A 112 0.34 -15.58 -17.01
N SER A 113 1.54 -15.75 -17.58
CA SER A 113 2.79 -15.31 -16.98
C SER A 113 2.82 -13.82 -16.64
N LEU A 114 2.23 -12.96 -17.49
CA LEU A 114 2.25 -11.51 -17.32
C LEU A 114 1.39 -11.05 -16.15
N ILE A 115 0.14 -11.52 -16.07
CA ILE A 115 -0.79 -11.21 -14.97
C ILE A 115 -0.25 -11.79 -13.66
N PHE A 116 0.30 -13.02 -13.70
CA PHE A 116 0.94 -13.62 -12.54
C PHE A 116 2.11 -12.77 -12.04
N GLY A 117 3.02 -12.36 -12.93
CA GLY A 117 4.16 -11.52 -12.59
C GLY A 117 3.75 -10.17 -12.03
N TYR A 118 2.72 -9.54 -12.61
CA TYR A 118 2.13 -8.31 -12.07
C TYR A 118 1.64 -8.52 -10.64
N CYS A 119 0.80 -9.53 -10.40
CA CYS A 119 0.24 -9.79 -9.08
C CYS A 119 1.33 -10.13 -8.06
N PHE A 120 2.34 -10.89 -8.46
CA PHE A 120 3.48 -11.21 -7.61
C PHE A 120 4.25 -9.95 -7.18
N MET A 121 4.58 -9.07 -8.14
CA MET A 121 5.25 -7.80 -7.85
C MET A 121 4.38 -6.90 -6.96
N GLU A 122 3.07 -6.86 -7.20
CA GLU A 122 2.12 -6.09 -6.41
C GLU A 122 2.02 -6.59 -4.96
N ILE A 123 2.01 -7.92 -4.76
CA ILE A 123 2.09 -8.52 -3.42
C ILE A 123 3.41 -8.15 -2.76
N TRP A 124 4.53 -8.26 -3.49
CA TRP A 124 5.86 -7.93 -2.96
C TRP A 124 5.93 -6.49 -2.47
N PHE A 125 5.55 -5.52 -3.31
CA PHE A 125 5.52 -4.12 -2.90
C PHE A 125 4.52 -3.85 -1.78
N SER A 126 3.33 -4.45 -1.83
CA SER A 126 2.31 -4.27 -0.79
C SER A 126 2.80 -4.77 0.58
N VAL A 127 3.53 -5.89 0.63
CA VAL A 127 4.15 -6.40 1.86
C VAL A 127 5.21 -5.43 2.38
N LEU A 128 6.06 -4.90 1.50
CA LEU A 128 7.09 -3.92 1.88
C LEU A 128 6.46 -2.63 2.45
N ILE A 129 5.46 -2.07 1.76
CA ILE A 129 4.80 -0.84 2.22
C ILE A 129 4.04 -1.10 3.52
N PHE A 130 3.36 -2.25 3.65
CA PHE A 130 2.67 -2.62 4.88
C PHE A 130 3.64 -2.73 6.06
N SER A 131 4.81 -3.32 5.87
CA SER A 131 5.85 -3.40 6.90
C SER A 131 6.30 -2.01 7.33
N SER A 132 6.65 -1.13 6.38
CA SER A 132 7.05 0.25 6.66
C SER A 132 5.94 1.06 7.36
N LEU A 133 4.69 0.97 6.90
CA LEU A 133 3.56 1.66 7.51
C LEU A 133 3.30 1.20 8.95
N ARG A 134 3.41 -0.11 9.20
CA ARG A 134 3.24 -0.67 10.54
C ARG A 134 4.30 -0.13 11.49
N GLU A 135 5.56 -0.07 11.06
CA GLU A 135 6.65 0.48 11.87
C GLU A 135 6.45 1.98 12.15
N GLU A 136 6.12 2.76 11.12
CA GLU A 136 5.83 4.19 11.26
C GLU A 136 4.63 4.44 12.19
N LYS A 137 3.58 3.62 12.13
CA LYS A 137 2.42 3.73 13.01
C LYS A 137 2.77 3.46 14.47
N VAL A 138 3.57 2.43 14.73
CA VAL A 138 4.06 2.12 16.10
C VAL A 138 4.94 3.25 16.62
N GLU A 139 5.78 3.84 15.77
CA GLU A 139 6.61 4.98 16.14
C GLU A 139 5.79 6.24 16.44
N ARG A 140 4.77 6.54 15.62
CA ARG A 140 3.81 7.63 15.88
C ARG A 140 3.11 7.46 17.22
N ALA A 141 2.56 6.27 17.49
CA ALA A 141 1.88 5.98 18.75
C ALA A 141 2.80 6.12 19.98
N LYS A 142 4.07 5.70 19.86
CA LYS A 142 5.07 5.85 20.93
C LYS A 142 5.41 7.33 21.18
N ASN A 143 5.52 8.13 20.12
CA ASN A 143 5.83 9.56 20.22
C ASN A 143 4.64 10.34 20.80
N GLU A 144 3.40 9.98 20.43
CA GLU A 144 2.19 10.53 21.03
C GLU A 144 2.10 10.20 22.52
N GLN A 145 2.38 8.96 22.91
CA GLN A 145 2.40 8.56 24.32
C GLN A 145 3.46 9.33 25.13
N LYS A 146 4.65 9.54 24.56
CA LYS A 146 5.69 10.35 25.20
C LYS A 146 5.27 11.80 25.37
N ARG A 147 4.71 12.42 24.33
CA ARG A 147 4.20 13.80 24.39
C ARG A 147 3.09 13.96 25.41
N ALA A 148 2.17 12.99 25.48
CA ALA A 148 1.10 12.99 26.48
C ALA A 148 1.66 12.89 27.91
N LEU A 149 2.71 12.09 28.12
CA LEU A 149 3.36 11.96 29.43
C LEU A 149 4.14 13.25 29.80
N GLU A 150 4.84 13.86 28.84
CA GLU A 150 5.52 15.15 29.02
C GLU A 150 4.53 16.28 29.35
N LEU A 151 3.37 16.33 28.68
CA LEU A 151 2.30 17.29 28.98
C LEU A 151 1.73 17.07 30.39
N LYS A 152 1.51 15.82 30.78
CA LYS A 152 1.03 15.49 32.14
C LYS A 152 2.04 15.89 33.21
N ASP A 153 3.32 15.61 33.00
CA ASP A 153 4.39 16.00 33.92
C ASP A 153 4.51 17.53 34.04
N LYS A 154 4.38 18.27 32.93
CA LYS A 154 4.34 19.75 32.96
C LYS A 154 3.11 20.27 33.73
N TYR A 155 1.96 19.60 33.60
CA TYR A 155 0.73 19.97 34.29
C TYR A 155 0.89 19.82 35.80
N GLU A 156 1.45 18.68 36.24
CA GLU A 156 1.74 18.42 37.65
C GLU A 156 2.77 19.42 38.23
N ARG A 157 3.68 19.95 37.40
CA ARG A 157 4.65 20.99 37.79
C ARG A 157 4.10 22.42 37.76
N GLY A 158 2.91 22.65 37.22
CA GLY A 158 2.36 24.01 37.04
C GLY A 158 3.12 24.88 36.04
N GLU A 159 3.87 24.26 35.12
CA GLU A 159 4.70 24.92 34.11
C GLU A 159 4.01 25.00 32.74
N LEU A 160 2.71 24.69 32.68
CA LEU A 160 1.97 24.70 31.42
C LEU A 160 1.68 26.14 30.98
N ASN A 161 1.89 26.42 29.70
CA ASN A 161 1.36 27.64 29.09
C ASN A 161 -0.17 27.51 28.92
N GLU A 162 -0.88 28.64 28.96
CA GLU A 162 -2.35 28.70 28.81
C GLU A 162 -2.85 27.94 27.54
N GLU A 163 -2.12 28.02 26.42
CA GLU A 163 -2.45 27.29 25.18
C GLU A 163 -2.28 25.77 25.30
N GLU A 164 -1.28 25.29 26.06
CA GLU A 164 -1.07 23.86 26.28
C GLU A 164 -2.17 23.29 27.20
N GLU A 165 -2.74 24.13 28.08
CA GLU A 165 -3.69 23.74 29.13
C GLU A 165 -5.09 23.62 28.56
N GLU A 166 -5.45 24.54 27.68
CA GLU A 166 -6.68 24.48 26.89
C GLU A 166 -6.70 23.25 25.96
N LYS A 167 -5.54 22.83 25.46
CA LYS A 167 -5.42 21.64 24.59
C LYS A 167 -5.60 20.34 25.39
N LEU A 168 -4.95 20.25 26.55
CA LEU A 168 -5.06 19.08 27.44
C LEU A 168 -6.50 18.90 27.97
N THR A 169 -7.17 19.99 28.33
CA THR A 169 -8.55 19.97 28.82
C THR A 169 -9.55 19.56 27.73
N LYS A 170 -9.37 20.03 26.48
CA LYS A 170 -10.16 19.56 25.33
C LYS A 170 -9.97 18.07 25.07
N ASP A 171 -8.73 17.58 25.09
CA ASP A 171 -8.42 16.16 24.89
C ASP A 171 -9.06 15.29 25.99
N LEU A 172 -9.03 15.72 27.26
CA LEU A 172 -9.68 15.05 28.38
C LEU A 172 -11.21 15.00 28.24
N GLN A 173 -11.83 16.12 27.86
CA GLN A 173 -13.28 16.19 27.61
C GLN A 173 -13.71 15.28 26.46
N GLU A 174 -12.91 15.18 25.39
CA GLU A 174 -13.21 14.31 24.25
C GLU A 174 -13.12 12.81 24.64
N ILE A 175 -12.17 12.46 25.51
CA ILE A 175 -12.02 11.11 26.07
C ILE A 175 -13.22 10.76 26.97
N GLU A 176 -13.63 11.67 27.86
CA GLU A 176 -14.81 11.47 28.71
C GLU A 176 -16.10 11.33 27.89
N MET A 177 -16.30 12.19 26.88
CA MET A 177 -17.45 12.08 25.96
C MET A 177 -17.47 10.73 25.23
N LYS A 178 -16.33 10.27 24.70
CA LYS A 178 -16.23 8.94 24.04
C LYS A 178 -16.56 7.79 25.00
N LYS A 179 -16.22 7.93 26.28
CA LYS A 179 -16.51 6.93 27.30
C LYS A 179 -18.00 6.88 27.65
N ILE A 180 -18.62 8.05 27.82
CA ILE A 180 -20.07 8.18 28.03
C ILE A 180 -20.85 7.60 26.84
N MET A 181 -20.46 7.91 25.61
CA MET A 181 -21.11 7.39 24.39
C MET A 181 -21.08 5.86 24.32
N ARG A 182 -19.97 5.21 24.72
CA ARG A 182 -19.89 3.74 24.79
C ARG A 182 -20.80 3.15 25.86
N GLU A 183 -20.92 3.80 27.01
CA GLU A 183 -21.85 3.35 28.07
C GLU A 183 -23.32 3.46 27.68
N PHE A 184 -23.66 4.30 26.69
CA PHE A 184 -24.99 4.40 26.11
C PHE A 184 -25.23 3.41 24.94
N GLU A 185 -24.19 2.97 24.21
CA GLU A 185 -24.32 1.94 23.16
C GLU A 185 -24.49 0.51 23.71
N ASP A 186 -24.03 0.25 24.94
CA ASP A 186 -24.12 -1.06 25.61
C ASP A 186 -25.46 -1.30 26.36
N LYS A 187 -26.46 -0.42 26.21
CA LYS A 187 -27.82 -0.54 26.81
C LYS A 187 -28.91 -0.69 25.77
#